data_AF-A0A2N0XVP4-F1
#
_entry.id   AF-A0A2N0XVP4-F1
#
_cell.length_a   1.000
_cell.length_b   1.000
_cell.length_c   1.000
_cell.angle_alpha   90.00
_cell.angle_beta   90.00
_cell.angle_gamma   90.00
#
_symmetry.space_group_name_H-M   'P 1'
#
loop_
_entity.id
_entity.type
_entity.pdbx_description
1 polymer ?
#
loop_
_entity_poly.entity_id
_entity_poly.type
_entity_poly.pdbx_seq_one_letter_code
_entity_poly.pdbx_strand_id
1 'polypeptide(L)'
;MKFKIGIIPLVVGITLSTSAFAQMEIKTATDTGRPSFVTGNLGNATSGAEVQALKQILASNPSYKSTGSEEFEVSRQWVDELGKKHTFFDQKINGIKVYGNSIALHTEASNNANGLLNNAPVYAVTGALAVSSAPASAAFATK
;
A
#
# COMPACT_ATOMS: atom_id res chain seq x y z
N MET A 1 -33.29 -59.90 8.61
CA MET A 1 -33.08 -58.61 7.90
C MET A 1 -31.63 -58.18 8.14
N LYS A 2 -30.78 -58.13 7.10
CA LYS A 2 -29.37 -57.70 7.19
C LYS A 2 -29.24 -56.34 6.50
N PHE A 3 -29.01 -55.26 7.26
CA PHE A 3 -28.75 -53.93 6.69
C PHE A 3 -27.24 -53.76 6.45
N LYS A 4 -26.86 -53.54 5.19
CA LYS A 4 -25.50 -53.22 4.77
C LYS A 4 -25.32 -51.70 4.85
N ILE A 5 -24.45 -51.23 5.73
CA ILE A 5 -24.11 -49.81 5.87
C ILE A 5 -22.97 -49.53 4.88
N GLY A 6 -23.27 -48.80 3.81
CA GLY A 6 -22.29 -48.30 2.85
C GLY A 6 -21.68 -46.99 3.34
N ILE A 7 -20.36 -46.94 3.44
CA ILE A 7 -19.58 -45.73 3.78
C ILE A 7 -19.46 -44.86 2.53
N ILE A 8 -20.00 -43.63 2.58
CA ILE A 8 -19.89 -42.62 1.52
C ILE A 8 -18.74 -41.68 1.90
N PRO A 9 -17.64 -41.59 1.13
CA PRO A 9 -16.59 -40.62 1.40
C PRO A 9 -17.08 -39.21 1.04
N LEU A 10 -17.23 -38.36 2.06
CA LEU A 10 -17.50 -36.93 1.91
C LEU A 10 -16.20 -36.23 1.47
N VAL A 11 -16.11 -35.88 0.18
CA VAL A 11 -15.06 -34.99 -0.32
C VAL A 11 -15.42 -33.56 0.07
N VAL A 12 -14.77 -33.05 1.11
CA VAL A 12 -14.86 -31.63 1.48
C VAL A 12 -13.96 -30.86 0.50
N GLY A 13 -14.58 -30.32 -0.55
CA GLY A 13 -13.94 -29.35 -1.43
C GLY A 13 -13.74 -28.05 -0.70
N ILE A 14 -12.54 -27.82 -0.17
CA ILE A 14 -12.10 -26.49 0.27
C ILE A 14 -12.01 -25.62 -0.98
N THR A 15 -13.04 -24.79 -1.20
CA THR A 15 -12.94 -23.71 -2.18
C THR A 15 -11.93 -22.71 -1.63
N LEU A 16 -10.72 -22.68 -2.19
CA LEU A 16 -9.84 -21.53 -2.00
C LEU A 16 -10.59 -20.30 -2.52
N SER A 17 -11.08 -19.46 -1.62
CA SER A 17 -11.50 -18.11 -1.99
C SER A 17 -10.30 -17.43 -2.63
N THR A 18 -10.34 -17.28 -3.96
CA THR A 18 -9.46 -16.37 -4.68
C THR A 18 -9.83 -14.97 -4.22
N SER A 19 -9.23 -14.52 -3.12
CA SER A 19 -9.19 -13.11 -2.75
C SER A 19 -8.76 -12.36 -4.00
N ALA A 20 -9.67 -11.57 -4.57
CA ALA A 20 -9.41 -10.77 -5.75
C ALA A 20 -8.15 -9.96 -5.47
N PHE A 21 -7.04 -10.36 -6.09
CA PHE A 21 -5.79 -9.62 -5.99
C PHE A 21 -6.10 -8.21 -6.51
N ALA A 22 -5.93 -7.21 -5.65
CA ALA A 22 -5.82 -5.82 -6.02
C ALA A 22 -5.05 -5.73 -7.35
N GLN A 23 -5.74 -5.40 -8.45
CA GLN A 23 -5.12 -5.32 -9.77
C GLN A 23 -4.27 -4.06 -9.81
N MET A 24 -3.10 -4.15 -9.18
CA MET A 24 -2.11 -3.09 -9.13
C MET A 24 -1.30 -3.14 -10.43
N GLU A 25 -1.37 -2.08 -11.22
CA GLU A 25 -0.66 -1.93 -12.48
C GLU A 25 0.47 -0.92 -12.32
N ILE A 26 1.72 -1.34 -12.56
CA ILE A 26 2.88 -0.47 -12.54
C ILE A 26 2.99 0.22 -13.90
N LYS A 27 2.74 1.53 -13.93
CA LYS A 27 2.84 2.35 -15.15
C LYS A 27 4.25 2.83 -15.41
N THR A 28 5.01 3.09 -14.35
CA THR A 28 6.39 3.56 -14.46
C THR A 28 7.22 3.07 -13.27
N ALA A 29 8.50 2.79 -13.53
CA ALA A 29 9.48 2.41 -12.53
C ALA A 29 10.75 3.26 -12.70
N THR A 30 11.51 3.39 -11.62
CA THR A 30 12.87 3.95 -11.62
C THR A 30 13.86 3.01 -12.31
N ASP A 31 15.05 3.51 -12.65
CA ASP A 31 16.14 2.72 -13.24
C ASP A 31 16.55 1.51 -12.37
N THR A 32 16.26 1.58 -11.07
CA THR A 32 16.50 0.50 -10.09
C THR A 32 15.37 -0.54 -10.00
N GLY A 33 14.37 -0.45 -10.88
CA GLY A 33 13.21 -1.34 -10.96
C GLY A 33 12.13 -1.11 -9.89
N ARG A 34 12.21 -0.03 -9.11
CA ARG A 34 11.18 0.32 -8.11
C ARG A 34 10.04 1.10 -8.77
N PRO A 35 8.76 0.78 -8.50
CA PRO A 35 7.63 1.55 -9.01
C PRO A 35 7.73 3.03 -8.61
N SER A 36 7.44 3.92 -9.56
CA SER A 36 7.31 5.37 -9.35
C SER A 36 5.92 5.89 -9.70
N PHE A 37 5.15 5.11 -10.46
CA PHE A 37 3.74 5.38 -10.69
C PHE A 37 2.98 4.06 -10.84
N VAL A 38 1.93 3.93 -10.03
CA VAL A 38 1.11 2.74 -9.93
C VAL A 38 -0.35 3.14 -9.90
N THR A 39 -1.18 2.41 -10.64
CA THR A 39 -2.63 2.63 -10.72
C THR A 39 -3.37 1.32 -10.46
N GLY A 40 -4.63 1.38 -10.08
CA GLY A 40 -5.49 0.20 -9.95
C GLY A 40 -6.32 0.24 -8.66
N ASN A 41 -6.90 -0.90 -8.29
CA ASN A 41 -7.62 -1.01 -7.03
C ASN A 41 -6.62 -1.30 -5.89
N LEU A 42 -6.02 -0.25 -5.31
CA LEU A 42 -4.93 -0.37 -4.32
C LEU A 42 -5.45 -0.51 -2.88
N GLY A 43 -6.73 -0.82 -2.71
CA GLY A 43 -7.41 -0.89 -1.42
C GLY A 43 -8.08 0.42 -1.05
N ASN A 44 -8.30 0.65 0.25
CA ASN A 44 -8.99 1.82 0.77
C ASN A 44 -8.12 2.55 1.79
N ALA A 45 -8.13 3.88 1.73
CA ALA A 45 -7.56 4.74 2.75
C ALA A 45 -8.69 5.24 3.66
N THR A 46 -8.63 4.88 4.93
CA THR A 46 -9.49 5.47 5.95
C THR A 46 -9.01 6.89 6.26
N SER A 47 -9.92 7.85 6.37
CA SER A 47 -9.59 9.23 6.75
C SER A 47 -8.84 9.28 8.08
N GLY A 48 -7.71 9.97 8.13
CA GLY A 48 -6.82 10.03 9.30
C GLY A 48 -5.90 8.82 9.47
N ALA A 49 -5.99 7.82 8.58
CA ALA A 49 -5.13 6.64 8.55
C ALA A 49 -4.42 6.46 7.20
N GLU A 50 -4.15 7.57 6.50
CA GLU A 50 -3.55 7.55 5.16
C GLU A 50 -2.12 6.98 5.17
N VAL A 51 -1.37 7.20 6.24
CA VAL A 51 -0.03 6.62 6.44
C VAL A 51 -0.10 5.11 6.53
N GLN A 52 -1.08 4.57 7.26
CA GLN A 52 -1.27 3.12 7.40
C GLN A 52 -1.67 2.51 6.05
N ALA A 53 -2.57 3.17 5.31
CA ALA A 53 -2.97 2.74 3.97
C ALA A 53 -1.76 2.70 3.01
N LEU A 54 -0.91 3.73 3.01
CA LEU A 54 0.33 3.73 2.22
C LEU A 54 1.25 2.58 2.63
N LYS A 55 1.49 2.38 3.93
CA LYS A 55 2.33 1.26 4.41
C LYS A 55 1.78 -0.10 4.00
N GLN A 56 0.46 -0.29 4.03
CA GLN A 56 -0.18 -1.52 3.58
C GLN A 56 0.03 -1.76 2.07
N ILE A 57 -0.12 -0.72 1.24
CA ILE A 57 0.13 -0.81 -0.21
C ILE A 57 1.59 -1.19 -0.49
N LEU A 58 2.53 -0.53 0.19
CA LEU A 58 3.97 -0.81 0.06
C LEU A 58 4.33 -2.22 0.53
N ALA A 59 3.74 -2.69 1.63
CA ALA A 59 3.96 -4.04 2.15
C ALA A 59 3.32 -5.12 1.27
N SER A 60 2.19 -4.83 0.64
CA SER A 60 1.47 -5.77 -0.22
C SER A 60 2.12 -5.94 -1.59
N ASN A 61 3.01 -5.03 -2.01
CA ASN A 61 3.71 -5.13 -3.28
C ASN A 61 5.25 -5.17 -3.08
N PRO A 62 5.89 -6.34 -3.29
CA PRO A 62 7.33 -6.51 -3.10
C PRO A 62 8.18 -5.71 -4.10
N SER A 63 7.64 -5.25 -5.23
CA SER A 63 8.37 -4.43 -6.21
C SER A 63 8.82 -3.09 -5.63
N TYR A 64 8.14 -2.57 -4.61
CA TYR A 64 8.58 -1.37 -3.89
C TYR A 64 9.85 -1.58 -3.06
N LYS A 65 10.21 -2.85 -2.76
CA LYS A 65 11.36 -3.21 -1.92
C LYS A 65 11.34 -2.53 -0.54
N SER A 66 10.15 -2.28 -0.01
CA SER A 66 9.95 -1.68 1.31
C SER A 66 10.57 -2.57 2.39
N THR A 67 11.32 -1.97 3.31
CA THR A 67 12.05 -2.68 4.37
C THR A 67 11.34 -2.63 5.72
N GLY A 68 10.30 -1.79 5.85
CA GLY A 68 9.62 -1.50 7.11
C GLY A 68 10.36 -0.49 7.99
N SER A 69 11.59 -0.10 7.63
CA SER A 69 12.34 0.98 8.30
C SER A 69 11.94 2.37 7.82
N GLU A 70 11.02 2.44 6.85
CA GLU A 70 10.47 3.66 6.31
C GLU A 70 9.33 4.20 7.17
N GLU A 71 9.46 5.46 7.54
CA GLU A 71 8.48 6.25 8.23
C GLU A 71 7.90 7.28 7.25
N PHE A 72 6.62 7.58 7.39
CA PHE A 72 5.93 8.54 6.52
C PHE A 72 5.15 9.53 7.37
N GLU A 73 5.20 10.78 6.96
CA GLU A 73 4.47 11.87 7.59
C GLU A 73 3.70 12.62 6.50
N VAL A 74 2.44 12.96 6.77
CA VAL A 74 1.62 13.73 5.84
C VAL A 74 2.15 15.16 5.78
N SER A 75 2.66 15.55 4.62
CA SER A 75 3.21 16.89 4.37
C SER A 75 2.13 17.84 3.84
N ARG A 76 1.25 17.34 2.97
CA ARG A 76 0.17 18.13 2.37
C ARG A 76 -1.00 17.25 1.96
N GLN A 77 -2.20 17.79 2.10
CA GLN A 77 -3.44 17.17 1.59
C GLN A 77 -4.30 18.22 0.90
N TRP A 78 -4.90 17.86 -0.23
CA TRP A 78 -5.92 18.67 -0.87
C TRP A 78 -6.92 17.80 -1.63
N VAL A 79 -8.07 18.41 -1.92
CA VAL A 79 -9.12 17.83 -2.77
C VAL A 79 -9.18 18.66 -4.04
N ASP A 80 -9.20 18.03 -5.20
CA ASP A 80 -9.34 18.71 -6.49
C ASP A 80 -10.81 19.08 -6.79
N GLU A 81 -11.04 19.80 -7.89
CA GLU A 81 -12.38 20.21 -8.32
C GLU A 81 -13.28 19.03 -8.71
N LEU A 82 -12.70 17.85 -8.94
CA LEU A 82 -13.39 16.60 -9.26
C LEU A 82 -13.70 15.77 -8.01
N GLY A 83 -13.36 16.29 -6.81
CA GLY A 83 -13.57 15.63 -5.53
C GLY A 83 -12.48 14.62 -5.14
N LYS A 84 -11.42 14.45 -5.93
CA LYS A 84 -10.35 13.50 -5.65
C LYS A 84 -9.39 14.06 -4.61
N LYS A 85 -9.04 13.25 -3.62
CA LYS A 85 -8.11 13.62 -2.55
C LYS A 85 -6.70 13.16 -2.89
N HIS A 86 -5.76 14.09 -2.82
CA HIS A 86 -4.33 13.86 -2.98
C HIS A 86 -3.63 14.07 -1.64
N THR A 87 -2.94 13.04 -1.16
CA THR A 87 -2.16 13.11 0.09
C THR A 87 -0.69 12.94 -0.23
N PHE A 88 0.13 13.92 0.11
CA PHE A 88 1.58 13.90 -0.07
C PHE A 88 2.26 13.54 1.25
N PHE A 89 3.24 12.66 1.15
CA PHE A 89 4.00 12.15 2.28
C PHE A 89 5.47 12.52 2.14
N ASP A 90 6.00 13.04 3.23
CA ASP A 90 7.44 13.13 3.45
C ASP A 90 7.90 11.79 4.04
N GLN A 91 8.98 11.26 3.48
CA GLN A 91 9.56 10.02 3.96
C GLN A 91 10.71 10.30 4.94
N LYS A 92 10.80 9.49 5.99
CA LYS A 92 11.96 9.39 6.88
C LYS A 92 12.47 7.94 6.88
N ILE A 93 13.78 7.77 7.01
CA ILE A 93 14.42 6.46 7.17
C ILE A 93 15.29 6.55 8.40
N ASN A 94 15.02 5.72 9.41
CA ASN A 94 15.71 5.77 10.70
C ASN A 94 15.70 7.19 11.33
N GLY A 95 14.55 7.88 11.29
CA GLY A 95 14.41 9.26 11.78
C GLY A 95 15.03 10.36 10.90
N ILE A 96 15.74 10.03 9.82
CA ILE A 96 16.35 11.01 8.91
C ILE A 96 15.39 11.33 7.76
N LYS A 97 15.07 12.62 7.57
CA LYS A 97 14.21 13.07 6.46
C LYS A 97 14.90 12.83 5.11
N VAL A 98 14.18 12.16 4.22
CA VAL A 98 14.61 11.97 2.83
C VAL A 98 14.17 13.19 2.02
N TYR A 99 15.14 13.97 1.56
CA TYR A 99 14.88 15.14 0.71
C TYR A 99 14.85 14.75 -0.77
N GLY A 100 14.06 15.47 -1.57
CA GLY A 100 13.90 15.23 -3.00
C GLY A 100 13.04 14.01 -3.33
N ASN A 101 12.48 13.33 -2.32
CA ASN A 101 11.54 12.25 -2.50
C ASN A 101 10.19 12.62 -1.90
N SER A 102 9.12 12.49 -2.69
CA SER A 102 7.75 12.70 -2.23
C SER A 102 6.87 11.61 -2.81
N ILE A 103 6.10 10.97 -1.95
CA ILE A 103 5.11 9.98 -2.34
C ILE A 103 3.75 10.64 -2.25
N ALA A 104 2.89 10.45 -3.23
CA ALA A 104 1.51 10.89 -3.17
C ALA A 104 0.54 9.73 -3.36
N LEU A 105 -0.41 9.65 -2.44
CA LEU A 105 -1.53 8.72 -2.46
C LEU A 105 -2.74 9.46 -3.06
N HIS A 106 -3.32 8.85 -4.08
CA HIS A 106 -4.47 9.38 -4.79
C HIS A 106 -5.69 8.54 -4.43
N THR A 107 -6.67 9.19 -3.82
CA THR A 107 -7.88 8.55 -3.31
C THR A 107 -9.10 9.24 -3.87
N GLU A 108 -10.16 8.49 -4.14
CA GLU A 108 -11.43 9.08 -4.57
C GLU A 108 -12.06 9.95 -3.47
N ALA A 109 -13.02 10.78 -3.86
CA ALA A 109 -13.89 11.46 -2.90
C ALA A 109 -14.55 10.41 -2.00
N SER A 110 -14.46 10.56 -0.69
CA SER A 110 -15.22 9.72 0.22
C SER A 110 -16.70 10.07 0.08
N ASN A 111 -17.42 9.26 -0.70
CA ASN A 111 -18.88 9.34 -0.80
C ASN A 111 -19.49 8.75 0.47
N ASN A 112 -19.38 9.45 1.60
CA ASN A 112 -20.12 9.06 2.79
C ASN A 112 -20.73 10.27 3.47
N ALA A 113 -22.00 10.53 3.13
CA ALA A 113 -22.86 11.51 3.79
C ALA A 113 -23.12 11.18 5.28
N ASN A 114 -22.76 9.98 5.74
CA ASN A 114 -22.78 9.58 7.15
C ASN A 114 -21.37 9.19 7.59
N GLY A 115 -20.70 10.07 8.34
CA GLY A 115 -19.28 9.99 8.73
C GLY A 115 -18.84 8.85 9.65
N LEU A 116 -19.32 7.61 9.43
CA LEU A 116 -18.98 6.46 10.26
C LEU A 116 -17.84 5.60 9.67
N LEU A 117 -17.63 5.61 8.34
CA LEU A 117 -16.49 4.95 7.69
C LEU A 117 -16.07 5.74 6.44
N ASN A 118 -15.15 6.69 6.60
CA ASN A 118 -14.56 7.42 5.48
C ASN A 118 -13.48 6.57 4.80
N ASN A 119 -13.88 5.50 4.13
CA ASN A 119 -12.98 4.61 3.42
C ASN A 119 -12.94 5.02 1.94
N ALA A 120 -11.94 5.81 1.57
CA ALA A 120 -11.76 6.29 0.20
C ALA A 120 -10.95 5.26 -0.61
N PRO A 121 -11.48 4.73 -1.72
CA PRO A 121 -10.70 3.81 -2.55
C PRO A 121 -9.46 4.51 -3.10
N VAL A 122 -8.32 3.81 -3.02
CA VAL A 122 -7.04 4.27 -3.54
C VAL A 122 -6.93 3.81 -4.98
N TYR A 123 -6.90 4.76 -5.91
CA TYR A 123 -6.81 4.47 -7.34
C TYR A 123 -5.40 4.59 -7.91
N ALA A 124 -4.52 5.34 -7.24
CA ALA A 124 -3.13 5.49 -7.66
C ALA A 124 -2.17 5.85 -6.53
N VAL A 125 -0.90 5.49 -6.73
CA VAL A 125 0.26 5.93 -5.93
C VAL A 125 1.32 6.45 -6.89
N THR A 126 1.79 7.67 -6.65
CA THR A 126 2.89 8.30 -7.40
C THR A 126 4.06 8.57 -6.47
N GLY A 127 5.27 8.57 -7.01
CA GLY A 127 6.51 8.77 -6.26
C GLY A 127 7.27 7.47 -6.08
N ALA A 128 8.59 7.56 -6.05
CA ALA A 128 9.44 6.40 -5.82
C ALA A 128 9.63 6.21 -4.31
N LEU A 129 9.62 4.97 -3.83
CA LEU A 129 10.01 4.71 -2.43
C LEU A 129 11.53 4.81 -2.30
N ALA A 130 12.04 5.68 -1.42
CA ALA A 130 13.45 5.64 -1.06
C ALA A 130 13.68 4.46 -0.12
N VAL A 131 14.74 3.70 -0.32
CA VAL A 131 15.09 2.57 0.55
C VAL A 131 16.49 2.81 1.06
N SER A 132 16.77 2.40 2.29
CA SER A 132 18.14 2.39 2.78
C SER A 132 18.94 1.39 1.95
N SER A 133 19.92 1.87 1.17
CA SER A 133 20.96 1.01 0.60
C SER A 133 22.04 0.64 1.63
N ALA A 134 22.00 1.26 2.81
CA ALA A 134 22.99 1.03 3.85
C ALA A 134 22.56 -0.16 4.74
N PRO A 135 23.41 -1.18 4.96
CA PRO A 135 23.32 -1.95 6.18
C PRO A 135 23.46 -0.97 7.36
N ALA A 136 22.75 -1.23 8.45
CA ALA A 136 22.74 -0.40 9.67
C ALA A 136 24.10 -0.30 10.40
N SER A 137 25.24 -0.46 9.72
CA SER A 137 26.59 -0.43 10.29
C SER A 137 27.55 0.57 9.62
N ALA A 138 27.08 1.53 8.83
CA ALA A 138 27.91 2.65 8.39
C ALA A 138 27.90 3.79 9.43
N ALA A 139 27.97 3.45 10.72
CA ALA A 139 28.26 4.41 11.76
C ALA A 139 29.78 4.63 11.78
N PHE A 140 30.19 5.75 11.19
CA PHE A 140 31.34 6.54 11.66
C PHE A 140 32.71 5.81 11.70
N ALA A 141 33.29 5.51 10.55
CA ALA A 141 34.74 5.33 10.46
C ALA A 141 35.39 6.72 10.27
N THR A 142 35.71 7.36 11.39
CA THR A 142 36.54 8.57 11.43
C THR A 142 37.93 8.29 10.86
N LYS A 143 38.42 9.25 10.09
CA LYS A 143 39.73 9.33 9.43
C LYS A 143 40.87 9.45 10.44
#